data_AF-A0A953UFG8-F1
#
_entry.id   AF-A0A953UFG8-F1
#
_cell.length_a   1.000
_cell.length_b   1.000
_cell.length_c   1.000
_cell.angle_alpha   90.00
_cell.angle_beta   90.00
_cell.angle_gamma   90.00
#
_symmetry.space_group_name_H-M   'P 1'
#
loop_
_entity.id
_entity.type
_entity.pdbx_description
1 polymer ?
#
loop_
_entity_poly.entity_id
_entity_poly.type
_entity_poly.pdbx_seq_one_letter_code
_entity_poly.pdbx_strand_id
1 'polypeptide(L)'
;MSTPTEEEDDLDAIPDGELLALPSGAIPPGWLSEFFGRRAALIHQQDTDELALELSGDSSRHLMIFPGLDPKEKRRREEEGRRRTLLAEQEMQEYRERSDRLLAQIDQQQRVVEKRRKEIEDNALKLHDGLRVYVDGDQYRDEQGTVLSGTDRDEAAALHSTTPDASTWRQKNEIDDRYEELKRLKQKVLDDRGQAERGGQDLNAASDRLSADEKEFAGRVEARAQQAPVDYGSADYMAAFGDEYTISTVPAFTKAADGQTVADRKNTETENPQTQNAPRPSGQIAPKI
;
A
#
# COMPACT_ATOMS: atom_id res chain seq x y z
N MET A 1 20.53 77.86 -58.68
CA MET A 1 20.14 77.43 -57.32
C MET A 1 18.69 77.86 -57.17
N SER A 2 17.70 76.99 -57.05
CA SER A 2 17.67 75.72 -56.32
C SER A 2 16.79 74.69 -57.02
N THR A 3 17.21 73.43 -57.02
CA THR A 3 16.40 72.25 -57.30
C THR A 3 15.47 72.00 -56.10
N PRO A 4 14.19 71.63 -56.28
CA PRO A 4 13.43 71.04 -55.20
C PRO A 4 13.96 69.61 -55.02
N THR A 5 14.48 69.33 -53.84
CA THR A 5 14.78 67.98 -53.34
C THR A 5 13.51 67.15 -53.42
N GLU A 6 13.54 66.08 -54.22
CA GLU A 6 12.62 64.96 -54.08
C GLU A 6 12.78 64.43 -52.65
N GLU A 7 11.73 64.50 -51.84
CA GLU A 7 11.65 63.72 -50.61
C GLU A 7 11.63 62.26 -51.06
N GLU A 8 12.79 61.59 -50.96
CA GLU A 8 12.86 60.14 -50.99
C GLU A 8 12.06 59.66 -49.76
N ASP A 9 10.78 59.37 -49.99
CA ASP A 9 9.90 58.72 -49.02
C ASP A 9 10.55 57.35 -48.67
N ASP A 10 11.38 57.31 -47.63
CA ASP A 10 12.09 56.09 -47.27
C ASP A 10 11.12 55.01 -46.77
N LEU A 11 11.11 53.85 -47.43
CA LEU A 11 10.35 52.66 -47.00
C LEU A 11 10.66 52.25 -45.54
N ASP A 12 11.86 52.60 -45.07
CA ASP A 12 12.35 52.36 -43.71
C ASP A 12 11.69 53.23 -42.64
N ALA A 13 11.05 54.33 -43.02
CA ALA A 13 10.29 55.18 -42.09
C ALA A 13 8.90 54.63 -41.76
N ILE A 14 8.39 53.64 -42.52
CA ILE A 14 7.06 53.08 -42.30
C ILE A 14 7.13 52.05 -41.16
N PRO A 15 6.30 52.20 -40.10
CA PRO A 15 6.26 51.24 -39.01
C PRO A 15 5.69 49.89 -39.48
N ASP A 16 6.22 48.80 -38.93
CA ASP A 16 5.93 47.42 -39.36
C ASP A 16 4.42 47.07 -39.33
N GLY A 17 3.66 47.66 -38.41
CA GLY A 17 2.21 47.48 -38.34
C GLY A 17 1.44 48.16 -39.47
N GLU A 18 1.97 49.25 -40.02
CA GLU A 18 1.38 49.98 -41.15
C GLU A 18 1.77 49.33 -42.49
N LEU A 19 2.99 48.78 -42.58
CA LEU A 19 3.44 47.96 -43.73
C LEU A 19 2.53 46.75 -44.01
N LEU A 20 1.96 46.14 -42.97
CA LEU A 20 1.04 45.00 -43.10
C LEU A 20 -0.37 45.42 -43.56
N ALA A 21 -0.78 46.66 -43.27
CA ALA A 21 -2.11 47.18 -43.54
C ALA A 21 -2.24 47.92 -44.89
N LEU A 22 -1.11 48.29 -45.52
CA LEU A 22 -1.11 49.04 -46.77
C LEU A 22 -1.64 48.20 -47.96
N PRO A 23 -2.59 48.75 -48.75
CA PRO A 23 -3.10 48.10 -49.95
C PRO A 23 -2.09 48.21 -51.09
N SER A 24 -2.03 47.18 -51.94
CA SER A 24 -1.05 47.06 -53.03
C SER A 24 -1.11 48.19 -54.07
N GLY A 25 -2.23 48.90 -54.17
CA GLY A 25 -2.41 50.03 -55.08
C GLY A 25 -1.86 51.37 -54.58
N ALA A 26 -1.39 51.45 -53.33
CA ALA A 26 -0.82 52.66 -52.73
C ALA A 26 0.72 52.69 -52.76
N ILE A 27 1.35 51.67 -53.36
CA ILE A 27 2.81 51.48 -53.32
C ILE A 27 3.43 52.03 -54.62
N PRO A 28 4.45 52.90 -54.54
CA PRO A 28 5.19 53.35 -55.70
C PRO A 28 5.82 52.16 -56.46
N PRO A 29 5.81 52.14 -57.80
CA PRO A 29 6.28 51.00 -58.60
C PRO A 29 7.76 50.67 -58.37
N GLY A 30 8.57 51.64 -57.91
CA GLY A 30 9.99 51.45 -57.57
C GLY A 30 10.25 50.68 -56.27
N TRP A 31 9.25 50.51 -55.39
CA TRP A 31 9.42 49.87 -54.07
C TRP A 31 8.68 48.55 -53.91
N LEU A 32 8.00 48.07 -54.95
CA LEU A 32 7.19 46.85 -54.85
C LEU A 32 8.02 45.67 -54.34
N SER A 33 9.22 45.45 -54.89
CA SER A 33 10.08 44.34 -54.49
C SER A 33 10.53 44.41 -53.03
N GLU A 34 10.93 45.59 -52.55
CA GLU A 34 11.40 45.79 -51.18
C GLU A 34 10.25 45.76 -50.17
N PHE A 35 9.12 46.39 -50.52
CA PHE A 35 7.89 46.33 -49.73
C PHE A 35 7.42 44.90 -49.51
N PHE A 36 7.31 44.09 -50.59
CA PHE A 36 6.88 42.71 -50.47
C PHE A 36 7.94 41.84 -49.77
N GLY A 37 9.23 42.12 -49.95
CA GLY A 37 10.31 41.43 -49.23
C GLY A 37 10.23 41.66 -47.71
N ARG A 38 10.10 42.92 -47.28
CA ARG A 38 10.00 43.27 -45.86
C ARG A 38 8.69 42.79 -45.23
N ARG A 39 7.58 42.90 -45.97
CA ARG A 39 6.28 42.35 -45.55
C ARG A 39 6.33 40.84 -45.38
N ALA A 40 6.97 40.11 -46.30
CA ALA A 40 7.12 38.66 -46.19
C ALA A 40 8.00 38.28 -44.99
N ALA A 41 9.10 39.01 -44.73
CA ALA A 41 9.94 38.77 -43.57
C ALA A 41 9.19 38.98 -42.24
N LEU A 42 8.35 40.02 -42.15
CA LEU A 42 7.51 40.28 -40.98
C LEU A 42 6.45 39.18 -40.77
N ILE A 43 5.81 38.71 -41.84
CA ILE A 43 4.86 37.60 -41.77
C ILE A 43 5.57 36.33 -41.31
N HIS A 44 6.74 36.02 -41.87
CA HIS A 44 7.52 34.86 -41.45
C HIS A 44 7.99 34.94 -40.00
N GLN A 45 8.38 36.12 -39.51
CA GLN A 45 8.71 36.32 -38.09
C GLN A 45 7.50 36.10 -37.19
N GLN A 46 6.34 36.67 -37.54
CA GLN A 46 5.09 36.44 -36.81
C GLN A 46 4.73 34.95 -36.79
N ASP A 47 4.86 34.25 -37.91
CA ASP A 47 4.60 32.81 -38.00
C ASP A 47 5.59 32.00 -37.14
N THR A 48 6.88 32.37 -37.12
CA THR A 48 7.89 31.68 -36.31
C THR A 48 7.73 31.95 -34.81
N ASP A 49 7.34 33.17 -34.43
CA ASP A 49 7.10 33.54 -33.04
C ASP A 49 5.81 32.88 -32.54
N GLU A 50 4.76 32.81 -33.37
CA GLU A 50 3.55 32.03 -33.08
C GLU A 50 3.89 30.54 -32.91
N LEU A 51 4.72 29.94 -33.78
CA LEU A 51 5.14 28.55 -33.66
C LEU A 51 5.97 28.29 -32.38
N ALA A 52 6.84 29.23 -31.99
CA ALA A 52 7.60 29.16 -30.75
C ALA A 52 6.68 29.24 -29.51
N LEU A 53 5.65 30.08 -29.56
CA LEU A 53 4.62 30.20 -28.52
C LEU A 53 3.69 28.97 -28.48
N GLU A 54 3.45 28.31 -29.60
CA GLU A 54 2.73 27.03 -29.67
C GLU A 54 3.54 25.90 -29.02
N LEU A 55 4.85 25.83 -29.30
CA LEU A 55 5.76 24.86 -28.69
C LEU A 55 5.90 25.06 -27.17
N SER A 56 5.81 26.30 -26.68
CA SER A 56 5.80 26.60 -25.24
C SER A 56 4.42 26.45 -24.59
N GLY A 57 3.34 26.42 -25.38
CA GLY A 57 1.96 26.26 -24.93
C GLY A 57 1.29 27.55 -24.45
N ASP A 58 1.77 28.72 -24.88
CA ASP A 58 1.26 30.06 -24.50
C ASP A 58 0.60 30.81 -25.69
N SER A 59 0.42 30.16 -26.85
CA SER A 59 -0.28 30.75 -28.01
C SER A 59 -1.79 30.94 -27.76
N SER A 60 -2.32 32.09 -28.19
CA SER A 60 -3.75 32.44 -28.16
C SER A 60 -4.53 31.91 -29.38
N ARG A 61 -3.83 31.52 -30.46
CA ARG A 61 -4.39 30.90 -31.66
C ARG A 61 -4.15 29.40 -31.57
N HIS A 62 -5.17 28.66 -31.12
CA HIS A 62 -5.10 27.21 -30.99
C HIS A 62 -5.26 26.55 -32.38
N LEU A 63 -4.21 26.54 -33.20
CA LEU A 63 -4.15 25.75 -34.45
C LEU A 63 -3.68 24.30 -34.21
N MET A 64 -3.96 23.75 -33.03
CA MET A 64 -3.79 22.33 -32.73
C MET A 64 -5.13 21.61 -32.92
N ILE A 65 -5.23 20.85 -34.02
CA ILE A 65 -6.44 20.21 -34.56
C ILE A 65 -7.09 19.18 -33.59
N PHE A 66 -6.47 18.84 -32.46
CA PHE A 66 -7.04 17.88 -31.51
C PHE A 66 -6.85 18.31 -30.05
N PRO A 67 -7.96 18.44 -29.26
CA PRO A 67 -7.94 18.71 -27.82
C PRO A 67 -7.11 17.73 -26.96
N GLY A 68 -6.64 16.62 -27.55
CA GLY A 68 -5.83 15.60 -26.89
C GLY A 68 -4.31 15.83 -26.92
N LEU A 69 -3.82 16.76 -27.75
CA LEU A 69 -2.41 16.96 -28.10
C LEU A 69 -1.75 18.18 -27.46
N ASP A 70 -2.45 18.95 -26.63
CA ASP A 70 -1.85 20.03 -25.84
C ASP A 70 -0.70 19.46 -24.96
N PRO A 71 0.55 19.95 -25.11
CA PRO A 71 1.69 19.51 -24.31
C PRO A 71 1.51 19.70 -22.80
N LYS A 72 0.69 20.66 -22.35
CA LYS A 72 0.35 20.85 -20.92
C LYS A 72 -0.61 19.76 -20.46
N GLU A 73 -1.67 19.50 -21.22
CA GLU A 73 -2.65 18.45 -20.93
C GLU A 73 -2.05 17.04 -20.98
N LYS A 74 -1.15 16.78 -21.94
CA LYS A 74 -0.41 15.51 -22.04
C LYS A 74 0.48 15.31 -20.82
N ARG A 75 1.23 16.34 -20.40
CA ARG A 75 2.05 16.30 -19.17
C ARG A 75 1.19 16.05 -17.93
N ARG A 76 0.04 16.71 -17.82
CA ARG A 76 -0.89 16.49 -16.71
C ARG A 76 -1.39 15.05 -16.67
N ARG A 77 -1.84 14.48 -17.79
CA ARG A 77 -2.27 13.07 -17.87
C ARG A 77 -1.15 12.09 -17.54
N GLU A 78 0.07 12.35 -18.02
CA GLU A 78 1.23 11.51 -17.69
C GLU A 78 1.58 11.58 -16.20
N GLU A 79 1.52 12.76 -15.58
CA GLU A 79 1.77 12.93 -14.15
C GLU A 79 0.67 12.27 -13.30
N GLU A 80 -0.60 12.44 -13.66
CA GLU A 80 -1.72 11.74 -13.03
C GLU A 80 -1.61 10.23 -13.18
N GLY A 81 -1.18 9.74 -14.35
CA GLY A 81 -0.89 8.34 -14.60
C GLY A 81 0.21 7.81 -13.70
N ARG A 82 1.34 8.53 -13.59
CA ARG A 82 2.46 8.19 -12.69
C ARG A 82 2.03 8.17 -11.23
N ARG A 83 1.23 9.14 -10.81
CA ARG A 83 0.69 9.19 -9.43
C ARG A 83 -0.19 7.98 -9.15
N ARG A 84 -1.07 7.61 -10.10
CA ARG A 84 -1.91 6.41 -9.97
C ARG A 84 -1.08 5.13 -9.90
N THR A 85 -0.05 4.98 -10.72
CA THR A 85 0.82 3.80 -10.68
C THR A 85 1.59 3.71 -9.37
N LEU A 86 2.11 4.83 -8.86
CA LEU A 86 2.81 4.87 -7.57
C LEU A 86 1.89 4.51 -6.41
N LEU A 87 0.66 5.02 -6.39
CA LEU A 87 -0.32 4.66 -5.36
C LEU A 87 -0.68 3.17 -5.42
N ALA A 88 -0.95 2.64 -6.61
CA ALA A 88 -1.24 1.21 -6.78
C ALA A 88 -0.04 0.33 -6.36
N GLU A 89 1.18 0.77 -6.62
CA GLU A 89 2.40 0.08 -6.19
C GLU A 89 2.56 0.10 -4.66
N GLN A 90 2.27 1.25 -4.02
CA GLN A 90 2.27 1.37 -2.56
C GLN A 90 1.23 0.45 -1.92
N GLU A 91 -0.01 0.45 -2.42
CA GLU A 91 -1.07 -0.43 -1.93
C GLU A 91 -0.69 -1.92 -2.09
N MET A 92 -0.06 -2.29 -3.22
CA MET A 92 0.45 -3.65 -3.43
C MET A 92 1.57 -4.01 -2.45
N GLN A 93 2.45 -3.07 -2.16
CA GLN A 93 3.53 -3.28 -1.21
C GLN A 93 2.97 -3.50 0.20
N GLU A 94 2.05 -2.65 0.65
CA GLU A 94 1.39 -2.80 1.95
C GLU A 94 0.65 -4.14 2.06
N TYR A 95 -0.06 -4.54 1.01
CA TYR A 95 -0.73 -5.83 0.93
C TYR A 95 0.26 -6.99 1.09
N ARG A 96 1.38 -6.95 0.36
CA ARG A 96 2.44 -7.98 0.45
C ARG A 96 3.01 -8.07 1.85
N GLU A 97 3.40 -6.95 2.44
CA GLU A 97 3.98 -6.89 3.78
C GLU A 97 3.03 -7.43 4.85
N ARG A 98 1.74 -7.11 4.75
CA ARG A 98 0.71 -7.67 5.63
C ARG A 98 0.56 -9.18 5.44
N SER A 99 0.52 -9.65 4.19
CA SER A 99 0.43 -11.08 3.89
C SER A 99 1.65 -11.84 4.43
N ASP A 100 2.86 -11.30 4.27
CA ASP A 100 4.11 -11.88 4.74
C ASP A 100 4.14 -11.96 6.27
N ARG A 101 3.67 -10.91 6.94
CA ARG A 101 3.55 -10.91 8.41
C ARG A 101 2.57 -11.98 8.90
N LEU A 102 1.39 -12.09 8.28
CA LEU A 102 0.40 -13.11 8.67
C LEU A 102 0.95 -14.52 8.43
N LEU A 103 1.58 -14.77 7.28
CA LEU A 103 2.19 -16.06 6.97
C LEU A 103 3.29 -16.42 7.97
N ALA A 104 4.14 -15.47 8.35
CA ALA A 104 5.17 -15.69 9.36
C ALA A 104 4.57 -16.06 10.73
N GLN A 105 3.48 -15.42 11.14
CA GLN A 105 2.77 -15.75 12.38
C GLN A 105 2.13 -17.14 12.32
N ILE A 106 1.53 -17.52 11.19
CA ILE A 106 0.97 -18.86 10.99
C ILE A 106 2.09 -19.91 11.06
N ASP A 107 3.24 -19.67 10.43
CA ASP A 107 4.39 -20.58 10.44
C ASP A 107 4.95 -20.79 11.85
N GLN A 108 5.01 -19.73 12.66
CA GLN A 108 5.39 -19.85 14.07
C GLN A 108 4.39 -20.72 14.84
N GLN A 109 3.08 -20.50 14.67
CA GLN A 109 2.07 -21.34 15.33
C GLN A 109 2.13 -22.79 14.86
N GLN A 110 2.39 -23.05 13.59
CA GLN A 110 2.56 -24.41 13.07
C GLN A 110 3.73 -25.13 13.78
N ARG A 111 4.87 -24.48 13.95
CA ARG A 111 6.02 -25.07 14.69
C ARG A 111 5.67 -25.40 16.14
N VAL A 112 4.90 -24.52 16.80
CA VAL A 112 4.43 -24.75 18.18
C VAL A 112 3.51 -25.97 18.23
N VAL A 113 2.56 -26.05 17.30
CA VAL A 113 1.63 -27.19 17.18
C VAL A 113 2.39 -28.48 16.86
N GLU A 114 3.38 -28.44 15.97
CA GLU A 114 4.23 -29.60 15.65
C GLU A 114 5.07 -30.06 16.85
N LYS A 115 5.66 -29.12 17.60
CA LYS A 115 6.38 -29.47 18.83
C LYS A 115 5.44 -30.16 19.82
N ARG A 116 4.22 -29.62 19.99
CA ARG A 116 3.24 -30.20 20.91
C ARG A 116 2.73 -31.57 20.43
N ARG A 117 2.56 -31.74 19.12
CA ARG A 117 2.20 -33.02 18.53
C ARG A 117 3.27 -34.07 18.82
N LYS A 118 4.56 -33.73 18.69
CA LYS A 118 5.66 -34.62 19.06
C LYS A 118 5.63 -34.97 20.55
N GLU A 119 5.42 -34.00 21.44
CA GLU A 119 5.27 -34.26 22.88
C GLU A 119 4.10 -35.23 23.16
N ILE A 120 2.98 -35.08 22.47
CA ILE A 120 1.81 -35.98 22.60
C ILE A 120 2.14 -37.39 22.10
N GLU A 121 2.88 -37.51 21.00
CA GLU A 121 3.33 -38.79 20.45
C GLU A 121 4.40 -39.47 21.32
N ASP A 122 5.27 -38.70 21.97
CA ASP A 122 6.31 -39.20 22.87
C ASP A 122 5.73 -39.66 24.21
N ASN A 123 4.71 -38.95 24.70
CA ASN A 123 3.96 -39.30 25.91
C ASN A 123 2.83 -40.30 25.65
N ALA A 124 2.64 -40.79 24.41
CA ALA A 124 1.67 -41.84 24.13
C ALA A 124 2.15 -43.19 24.68
N LEU A 125 1.21 -44.04 25.11
CA LEU A 125 1.53 -45.40 25.53
C LEU A 125 1.96 -46.21 24.31
N LYS A 126 3.10 -46.89 24.38
CA LYS A 126 3.58 -47.74 23.29
C LYS A 126 3.37 -49.20 23.68
N LEU A 127 2.50 -49.89 22.96
CA LEU A 127 2.28 -51.32 23.10
C LEU A 127 3.50 -52.12 22.58
N HIS A 128 3.57 -53.41 22.93
CA HIS A 128 4.64 -54.32 22.53
C HIS A 128 4.78 -54.49 21.01
N ASP A 129 3.72 -54.32 20.26
CA ASP A 129 3.70 -54.32 18.79
C ASP A 129 4.18 -53.00 18.16
N GLY A 130 4.44 -51.99 18.99
CA GLY A 130 4.89 -50.66 18.56
C GLY A 130 3.74 -49.68 18.26
N LEU A 131 2.48 -50.08 18.41
CA LEU A 131 1.34 -49.18 18.25
C LEU A 131 1.30 -48.15 19.38
N ARG A 132 1.02 -46.90 19.01
CA ARG A 132 0.78 -45.83 19.97
C ARG A 132 -0.67 -45.81 20.37
N VAL A 133 -0.88 -45.65 21.67
CA VAL A 133 -2.17 -45.73 22.33
C VAL A 133 -2.36 -44.51 23.20
N TYR A 134 -3.56 -43.95 23.12
CA TYR A 134 -3.97 -42.76 23.83
C TYR A 134 -5.07 -43.07 24.83
N VAL A 135 -5.06 -42.34 25.94
CA VAL A 135 -6.06 -42.51 27.00
C VAL A 135 -7.34 -41.75 26.65
N ASP A 136 -8.50 -42.39 26.75
CA ASP A 136 -9.82 -41.79 26.56
C ASP A 136 -10.74 -42.13 27.75
N GLY A 137 -10.52 -41.44 28.87
CA GLY A 137 -11.19 -41.75 30.14
C GLY A 137 -10.84 -43.15 30.63
N ASP A 138 -11.83 -44.04 30.69
CA ASP A 138 -11.67 -45.45 31.12
C ASP A 138 -11.30 -46.41 29.96
N GLN A 139 -11.15 -45.86 28.75
CA GLN A 139 -10.85 -46.58 27.53
C GLN A 139 -9.50 -46.17 26.95
N TYR A 140 -8.97 -47.00 26.06
CA TYR A 140 -7.73 -46.77 25.33
C TYR A 140 -8.02 -46.83 23.83
N ARG A 141 -7.43 -45.91 23.06
CA ARG A 141 -7.60 -45.83 21.61
C ARG A 141 -6.27 -45.90 20.88
N ASP A 142 -6.26 -46.55 19.73
CA ASP A 142 -5.12 -46.55 18.81
C ASP A 142 -4.96 -45.19 18.09
N GLU A 143 -3.95 -45.08 17.21
CA GLU A 143 -3.69 -43.88 16.41
C GLU A 143 -4.85 -43.49 15.47
N GLN A 144 -5.67 -44.46 15.08
CA GLN A 144 -6.80 -44.32 14.16
C GLN A 144 -8.11 -44.00 14.89
N GLY A 145 -8.13 -44.06 16.22
CA GLY A 145 -9.28 -43.79 17.07
C GLY A 145 -10.14 -45.02 17.38
N THR A 146 -9.70 -46.21 17.00
CA THR A 146 -10.34 -47.48 17.35
C THR A 146 -10.15 -47.75 18.84
N VAL A 147 -11.23 -48.09 19.54
CA VAL A 147 -11.15 -48.48 20.96
C VAL A 147 -10.52 -49.86 21.06
N LEU A 148 -9.46 -49.98 21.85
CA LEU A 148 -8.80 -51.24 22.12
C LEU A 148 -9.67 -52.16 22.99
N SER A 149 -9.59 -53.46 22.72
CA SER A 149 -10.35 -54.48 23.44
C SER A 149 -9.51 -55.74 23.68
N GLY A 150 -9.84 -56.52 24.72
CA GLY A 150 -9.12 -57.74 25.05
C GLY A 150 -7.72 -57.49 25.59
N THR A 151 -6.74 -58.28 25.12
CA THR A 151 -5.34 -58.28 25.60
C THR A 151 -4.67 -56.91 25.49
N ASP A 152 -4.94 -56.19 24.41
CA ASP A 152 -4.26 -54.92 24.10
C ASP A 152 -4.74 -53.81 25.05
N ARG A 153 -5.99 -53.91 25.52
CA ARG A 153 -6.53 -53.01 26.55
C ARG A 153 -5.87 -53.27 27.91
N ASP A 154 -5.70 -54.53 28.28
CA ASP A 154 -5.10 -54.91 29.57
C ASP A 154 -3.62 -54.50 29.62
N GLU A 155 -2.91 -54.64 28.49
CA GLU A 155 -1.54 -54.15 28.33
C GLU A 155 -1.48 -52.61 28.41
N ALA A 156 -2.34 -51.90 27.67
CA ALA A 156 -2.43 -50.45 27.76
C ALA A 156 -2.74 -49.98 29.20
N ALA A 157 -3.60 -50.69 29.93
CA ALA A 157 -3.91 -50.39 31.33
C ALA A 157 -2.71 -50.62 32.27
N ALA A 158 -1.97 -51.70 32.06
CA ALA A 158 -0.74 -51.96 32.81
C ALA A 158 0.30 -50.86 32.54
N LEU A 159 0.50 -50.47 31.28
CA LEU A 159 1.42 -49.40 30.88
C LEU A 159 0.98 -48.04 31.45
N HIS A 160 -0.31 -47.72 31.42
CA HIS A 160 -0.85 -46.49 31.99
C HIS A 160 -0.61 -46.40 33.51
N SER A 161 -0.69 -47.53 34.22
CA SER A 161 -0.36 -47.54 35.66
C SER A 161 1.10 -47.18 35.96
N THR A 162 2.00 -47.48 35.02
CA THR A 162 3.43 -47.11 35.11
C THR A 162 3.73 -45.71 34.56
N THR A 163 2.88 -45.20 33.67
CA THR A 163 3.03 -43.91 32.98
C THR A 163 1.74 -43.10 33.12
N PRO A 164 1.52 -42.45 34.29
CA PRO A 164 0.28 -41.72 34.55
C PRO A 164 0.14 -40.43 33.72
N ASP A 165 1.24 -39.91 33.18
CA ASP A 165 1.24 -38.69 32.33
C ASP A 165 0.97 -39.00 30.84
N ALA A 166 0.32 -40.13 30.55
CA ALA A 166 0.03 -40.56 29.19
C ALA A 166 -0.89 -39.57 28.47
N SER A 167 -0.57 -39.29 27.21
CA SER A 167 -1.37 -38.35 26.42
C SER A 167 -2.76 -38.89 26.10
N THR A 168 -3.75 -38.00 26.15
CA THR A 168 -5.15 -38.37 25.90
C THR A 168 -5.49 -38.31 24.42
N TRP A 169 -6.48 -39.11 24.01
CA TRP A 169 -6.99 -39.12 22.64
C TRP A 169 -7.58 -37.76 22.25
N ARG A 170 -8.24 -37.10 23.22
CA ARG A 170 -8.78 -35.76 23.04
C ARG A 170 -7.68 -34.75 22.71
N GLN A 171 -6.54 -34.79 23.42
CA GLN A 171 -5.40 -33.90 23.15
C GLN A 171 -4.81 -34.16 21.76
N LYS A 172 -4.71 -35.42 21.34
CA LYS A 172 -4.24 -35.80 20.00
C LYS A 172 -5.16 -35.24 18.92
N ASN A 173 -6.46 -35.47 19.01
CA ASN A 173 -7.40 -34.95 18.01
C ASN A 173 -7.41 -33.43 17.97
N GLU A 174 -7.40 -32.79 19.13
CA GLU A 174 -7.37 -31.34 19.20
C GLU A 174 -6.09 -30.75 18.57
N ILE A 175 -4.92 -31.38 18.76
CA ILE A 175 -3.68 -30.88 18.13
C ILE A 175 -3.66 -31.12 16.62
N ASP A 176 -4.21 -32.25 16.15
CA ASP A 176 -4.30 -32.58 14.73
C ASP A 176 -5.28 -31.66 14.00
N ASP A 177 -6.46 -31.41 14.59
CA ASP A 177 -7.45 -30.48 14.05
C ASP A 177 -6.84 -29.07 13.92
N ARG A 178 -6.12 -28.60 14.94
CA ARG A 178 -5.41 -27.32 14.92
C ARG A 178 -4.35 -27.26 13.82
N TYR A 179 -3.60 -28.34 13.63
CA TYR A 179 -2.57 -28.39 12.58
C TYR A 179 -3.18 -28.24 11.19
N GLU A 180 -4.23 -29.01 10.90
CA GLU A 180 -4.93 -28.95 9.62
C GLU A 180 -5.62 -27.61 9.40
N GLU A 181 -6.20 -27.01 10.44
CA GLU A 181 -6.78 -25.67 10.38
C GLU A 181 -5.75 -24.58 10.04
N LEU A 182 -4.59 -24.58 10.69
CA LEU A 182 -3.51 -23.63 10.38
C LEU A 182 -2.98 -23.83 8.96
N LYS A 183 -2.88 -25.08 8.51
CA LYS A 183 -2.46 -25.43 7.15
C LYS A 183 -3.46 -24.93 6.11
N ARG A 184 -4.76 -25.10 6.36
CA ARG A 184 -5.82 -24.55 5.49
C ARG A 184 -5.76 -23.03 5.42
N LEU A 185 -5.60 -22.35 6.56
CA LEU A 185 -5.50 -20.90 6.61
C LEU A 185 -4.25 -20.40 5.86
N LYS A 186 -3.09 -21.02 6.08
CA LYS A 186 -1.85 -20.72 5.35
C LYS A 186 -2.06 -20.83 3.84
N GLN A 187 -2.66 -21.93 3.38
CA GLN A 187 -2.90 -22.15 1.97
C GLN A 187 -3.83 -21.09 1.39
N LYS A 188 -4.91 -20.73 2.10
CA LYS A 188 -5.85 -19.68 1.71
C LYS A 188 -5.14 -18.34 1.51
N VAL A 189 -4.30 -17.92 2.46
CA VAL A 189 -3.54 -16.65 2.37
C VAL A 189 -2.56 -16.67 1.19
N LEU A 190 -1.89 -17.80 0.94
CA LEU A 190 -1.01 -17.96 -0.22
C LEU A 190 -1.76 -17.89 -1.55
N ASP A 191 -2.94 -18.52 -1.62
CA ASP A 191 -3.78 -18.52 -2.82
C ASP A 191 -4.31 -17.12 -3.12
N ASP A 192 -4.82 -16.40 -2.11
CA ASP A 192 -5.29 -15.02 -2.25
C ASP A 192 -4.15 -14.08 -2.66
N ARG A 193 -2.96 -14.21 -2.05
CA ARG A 193 -1.76 -13.44 -2.47
C ARG A 193 -1.41 -13.73 -3.92
N GLY A 194 -1.37 -15.00 -4.30
CA GLY A 194 -1.04 -15.41 -5.66
C GLY A 194 -2.05 -14.91 -6.69
N GLN A 195 -3.32 -14.72 -6.32
CA GLN A 195 -4.34 -14.12 -7.17
C GLN A 195 -4.18 -12.60 -7.30
N ALA A 196 -3.88 -11.91 -6.19
CA ALA A 196 -3.64 -10.47 -6.18
C ALA A 196 -2.41 -10.09 -7.04
N GLU A 197 -1.29 -10.83 -6.90
CA GLU A 197 -0.06 -10.55 -7.65
C GLU A 197 -0.16 -10.84 -9.15
N ARG A 198 -1.03 -11.77 -9.56
CA ARG A 198 -1.31 -12.06 -10.97
C ARG A 198 -2.19 -11.01 -11.65
N GLY A 199 -2.62 -9.97 -10.92
CA GLY A 199 -3.55 -8.96 -11.42
C GLY A 199 -4.95 -9.50 -11.69
N GLY A 200 -5.30 -10.65 -11.09
CA GLY A 200 -6.58 -11.32 -11.31
C GLY A 200 -7.73 -10.75 -10.47
N GLN A 201 -7.45 -9.91 -9.47
CA GLN A 201 -8.42 -9.35 -8.54
C GLN A 201 -8.13 -7.89 -8.18
N ASP A 202 -9.19 -7.17 -7.82
CA ASP A 202 -9.13 -5.86 -7.20
C ASP A 202 -8.36 -5.94 -5.88
N LEU A 203 -7.33 -5.09 -5.73
CA LEU A 203 -6.51 -4.99 -4.52
C LEU A 203 -7.34 -4.77 -3.26
N ASN A 204 -8.40 -3.96 -3.35
CA ASN A 204 -9.25 -3.65 -2.21
C ASN A 204 -9.97 -4.91 -1.73
N ALA A 205 -10.54 -5.69 -2.65
CA ALA A 205 -11.16 -6.96 -2.34
C ALA A 205 -10.16 -7.98 -1.78
N ALA A 206 -8.92 -8.00 -2.28
CA ALA A 206 -7.86 -8.84 -1.74
C ALA A 206 -7.46 -8.43 -0.31
N SER A 207 -7.37 -7.11 -0.05
CA SER A 207 -7.10 -6.55 1.28
C SER A 207 -8.21 -6.86 2.29
N ASP A 208 -9.47 -6.83 1.86
CA ASP A 208 -10.61 -7.19 2.71
C ASP A 208 -10.56 -8.67 3.14
N ARG A 209 -10.23 -9.56 2.20
CA ARG A 209 -10.05 -10.99 2.52
C ARG A 209 -8.88 -11.22 3.45
N LEU A 210 -7.74 -10.57 3.19
CA LEU A 210 -6.58 -10.64 4.09
C LEU A 210 -6.95 -10.15 5.48
N SER A 211 -7.74 -9.09 5.59
CA SER A 211 -8.24 -8.58 6.88
C SER A 211 -9.18 -9.57 7.57
N ALA A 212 -10.00 -10.30 6.82
CA ALA A 212 -10.84 -11.37 7.36
C ALA A 212 -9.99 -12.55 7.88
N ASP A 213 -8.95 -12.94 7.15
CA ASP A 213 -8.01 -13.99 7.53
C ASP A 213 -7.19 -13.60 8.77
N GLU A 214 -6.74 -12.34 8.85
CA GLU A 214 -6.10 -11.78 10.05
C GLU A 214 -7.02 -11.87 11.28
N LYS A 215 -8.31 -11.55 11.12
CA LYS A 215 -9.31 -11.66 12.20
C LYS A 215 -9.57 -13.11 12.59
N GLU A 216 -9.68 -14.00 11.63
CA GLU A 216 -9.85 -15.44 11.88
C GLU A 216 -8.66 -16.00 12.66
N PHE A 217 -7.43 -15.64 12.27
CA PHE A 217 -6.21 -16.01 13.00
C PHE A 217 -6.20 -15.44 14.42
N ALA A 218 -6.43 -14.13 14.57
CA ALA A 218 -6.41 -13.46 15.87
C ALA A 218 -7.48 -14.03 16.82
N GLY A 219 -8.71 -14.21 16.34
CA GLY A 219 -9.80 -14.79 17.13
C GLY A 219 -9.49 -16.20 17.64
N ARG A 220 -8.77 -17.01 16.86
CA ARG A 220 -8.32 -18.35 17.29
C ARG A 220 -7.23 -18.27 18.35
N VAL A 221 -6.27 -17.36 18.19
CA VAL A 221 -5.21 -17.13 19.19
C VAL A 221 -5.81 -16.62 20.50
N GLU A 222 -6.77 -15.69 20.44
CA GLU A 222 -7.49 -15.17 21.61
C GLU A 222 -8.36 -16.22 22.29
N ALA A 223 -9.15 -16.99 21.52
CA ALA A 223 -9.94 -18.10 22.07
C ALA A 223 -9.06 -19.11 22.82
N ARG A 224 -7.84 -19.35 22.32
CA ARG A 224 -6.84 -20.18 23.00
C ARG A 224 -6.28 -19.52 24.26
N ALA A 225 -6.02 -18.21 24.25
CA ALA A 225 -5.56 -17.51 25.45
C ALA A 225 -6.63 -17.49 26.56
N GLN A 226 -7.91 -17.47 26.19
CA GLN A 226 -9.05 -17.51 27.11
C GLN A 226 -9.38 -18.91 27.63
N GLN A 227 -9.08 -19.96 26.87
CA GLN A 227 -8.96 -21.31 27.40
C GLN A 227 -7.71 -21.33 28.30
N ALA A 228 -7.89 -20.94 29.57
CA ALA A 228 -6.87 -20.97 30.62
C ALA A 228 -5.98 -22.22 30.48
N PRO A 229 -4.68 -22.15 30.80
CA PRO A 229 -3.78 -23.29 30.65
C PRO A 229 -4.32 -24.41 31.51
N VAL A 230 -4.95 -25.40 30.87
CA VAL A 230 -5.40 -26.61 31.54
C VAL A 230 -4.13 -27.41 31.85
N ASP A 231 -3.53 -27.03 32.97
CA ASP A 231 -2.87 -27.91 33.92
C ASP A 231 -1.79 -28.86 33.38
N TYR A 232 -0.88 -28.41 32.51
CA TYR A 232 0.35 -29.17 32.22
C TYR A 232 1.50 -28.23 31.82
N GLY A 233 2.35 -27.85 32.78
CA GLY A 233 3.72 -27.33 32.58
C GLY A 233 3.94 -26.16 31.62
N SER A 234 2.92 -25.37 31.30
CA SER A 234 2.92 -24.47 30.13
C SER A 234 3.15 -22.98 30.41
N ALA A 235 3.63 -22.64 31.61
CA ALA A 235 4.02 -21.27 31.93
C ALA A 235 5.18 -20.75 31.03
N ASP A 236 6.07 -21.64 30.58
CA ASP A 236 7.20 -21.26 29.72
C ASP A 236 6.81 -21.06 28.25
N TYR A 237 5.67 -21.61 27.81
CA TYR A 237 5.27 -21.51 26.40
C TYR A 237 4.66 -20.15 26.08
N MET A 238 3.97 -19.49 27.02
CA MET A 238 3.50 -18.11 26.89
C MET A 238 4.57 -17.09 27.28
N ALA A 239 5.51 -17.42 28.18
CA ALA A 239 6.64 -16.55 28.52
C ALA A 239 7.70 -16.46 27.39
N ALA A 240 7.81 -17.48 26.54
CA ALA A 240 8.59 -17.41 25.29
C ALA A 240 8.00 -16.45 24.23
N PHE A 241 6.86 -15.81 24.51
CA PHE A 241 6.36 -14.67 23.73
C PHE A 241 6.89 -13.31 24.24
N GLY A 242 7.76 -13.30 25.26
CA GLY A 242 8.11 -12.11 26.04
C GLY A 242 9.27 -11.25 25.55
N ASP A 243 10.39 -11.80 25.08
CA ASP A 243 11.64 -11.01 25.12
C ASP A 243 12.47 -10.89 23.83
N GLU A 244 12.25 -11.67 22.76
CA GLU A 244 13.17 -11.63 21.60
C GLU A 244 12.64 -10.94 20.34
N TYR A 245 11.32 -10.74 20.21
CA TYR A 245 10.74 -9.85 19.21
C TYR A 245 9.46 -9.25 19.80
N THR A 246 9.44 -7.94 20.04
CA THR A 246 8.20 -7.18 20.24
C THR A 246 7.40 -7.21 18.93
N ILE A 247 6.76 -8.33 18.65
CA ILE A 247 5.74 -8.46 17.61
C ILE A 247 4.60 -7.58 18.11
N SER A 248 4.34 -6.48 17.41
CA SER A 248 3.12 -5.71 17.60
C SER A 248 1.95 -6.67 17.48
N THR A 249 1.39 -7.09 18.61
CA THR A 249 0.20 -7.95 18.73
C THR A 249 -1.06 -7.24 18.24
N VAL A 250 -0.94 -5.95 17.96
CA VAL A 250 -1.96 -5.10 17.34
C VAL A 250 -2.12 -5.56 15.88
N PRO A 251 -3.27 -6.17 15.53
CA PRO A 251 -3.52 -6.61 14.17
C PRO A 251 -3.48 -5.41 13.21
N ALA A 252 -2.90 -5.56 12.02
CA ALA A 252 -2.76 -4.45 11.07
C ALA A 252 -4.10 -3.79 10.71
N PHE A 253 -5.20 -4.56 10.71
CA PHE A 253 -6.57 -4.05 10.49
C PHE A 253 -7.05 -3.03 11.53
N THR A 254 -6.46 -2.96 12.73
CA THR A 254 -6.84 -1.97 13.75
C THR A 254 -6.30 -0.56 13.42
N LYS A 255 -5.23 -0.47 12.62
CA LYS A 255 -4.64 0.82 12.20
C LYS A 255 -5.55 1.61 11.24
N ALA A 256 -6.50 0.93 10.58
CA ALA A 256 -7.52 1.56 9.75
C ALA A 256 -8.71 2.15 10.56
N ALA A 257 -8.83 1.83 11.85
CA ALA A 257 -9.90 2.33 12.72
C ALA A 257 -9.53 3.59 13.52
N ASP A 258 -8.23 3.86 13.74
CA ASP A 258 -7.76 5.03 14.50
C ASP A 258 -7.86 6.36 13.72
N GLY A 259 -8.39 6.34 12.50
CA GLY A 259 -8.66 7.54 11.70
C GLY A 259 -9.99 8.24 12.02
N GLN A 260 -10.88 7.67 12.85
CA GLN A 260 -12.25 8.17 12.90
C GLN A 260 -13.02 7.89 14.21
N THR A 261 -12.66 8.53 15.32
CA THR A 261 -13.65 8.90 16.36
C THR A 261 -13.33 10.24 17.01
N VAL A 262 -14.27 11.19 16.87
CA VAL A 262 -14.30 12.51 17.49
C VAL A 262 -15.15 12.45 18.79
N ALA A 263 -14.66 13.17 19.83
CA ALA A 263 -15.39 13.76 20.98
C ALA A 263 -15.81 12.82 22.16
N ASP A 264 -15.76 13.23 23.44
CA ASP A 264 -16.22 14.52 23.96
C ASP A 264 -15.67 14.95 25.35
N ARG A 265 -15.32 16.26 25.42
CA ARG A 265 -15.36 17.30 26.48
C ARG A 265 -15.04 17.06 27.97
N LYS A 266 -14.23 17.99 28.51
CA LYS A 266 -14.66 18.86 29.62
C LYS A 266 -14.07 20.28 29.53
N ASN A 267 -14.97 21.26 29.57
CA ASN A 267 -14.73 22.70 29.52
C ASN A 267 -13.99 23.20 30.77
N THR A 268 -13.07 24.15 30.61
CA THR A 268 -12.89 25.26 31.56
C THR A 268 -12.70 26.57 30.78
N GLU A 269 -13.53 27.51 31.20
CA GLU A 269 -13.71 28.94 30.91
C GLU A 269 -12.57 29.78 30.29
N THR A 270 -12.97 30.53 29.26
CA THR A 270 -12.65 31.93 28.93
C THR A 270 -11.36 32.56 29.47
N GLU A 271 -10.44 32.92 28.55
CA GLU A 271 -9.94 34.30 28.41
C GLU A 271 -9.20 34.50 27.07
N ASN A 272 -9.54 35.60 26.39
CA ASN A 272 -8.94 36.06 25.14
C ASN A 272 -7.56 36.68 25.41
N PRO A 273 -6.57 36.50 24.52
CA PRO A 273 -5.92 37.68 23.95
C PRO A 273 -5.69 37.50 22.45
N GLN A 274 -6.27 38.33 21.60
CA GLN A 274 -5.68 39.61 21.20
C GLN A 274 -4.32 39.42 20.50
N THR A 275 -4.40 39.41 19.17
CA THR A 275 -3.33 39.68 18.20
C THR A 275 -2.22 40.56 18.76
N GLN A 276 -1.02 39.99 18.96
CA GLN A 276 0.20 40.76 19.14
C GLN A 276 1.04 40.73 17.86
N ASN A 277 1.32 41.96 17.41
CA ASN A 277 2.16 42.31 16.28
C ASN A 277 3.55 41.69 16.38
N ALA A 278 4.05 41.18 15.25
CA ALA A 278 5.48 40.99 15.05
C ALA A 278 6.20 42.36 15.03
N PRO A 279 7.32 42.55 15.75
CA PRO A 279 8.09 43.79 15.70
C PRO A 279 8.88 43.88 14.38
N ARG A 280 8.73 45.02 13.70
CA ARG A 280 9.56 45.42 12.55
C ARG A 280 10.97 45.78 13.03
N PRO A 281 12.05 45.39 12.33
CA PRO A 281 13.35 46.00 12.54
C PRO A 281 13.41 47.33 11.77
N SER A 282 13.48 48.44 12.51
CA SER A 282 13.86 49.76 11.99
C SER A 282 15.27 50.09 12.45
N GLY A 283 16.19 50.27 11.51
CA GLY A 283 17.54 50.77 11.75
C GLY A 283 18.22 51.15 10.45
N GLN A 284 18.02 52.40 10.02
CA GLN A 284 18.70 53.06 8.91
C GLN A 284 20.20 53.19 9.18
N ILE A 285 21.06 52.91 8.20
CA ILE A 285 22.30 53.66 7.97
C ILE A 285 22.52 53.77 6.44
N ALA A 286 22.55 55.01 5.95
CA ALA A 286 22.92 55.35 4.57
C ALA A 286 24.44 55.19 4.34
N PRO A 287 24.88 55.22 3.07
CA PRO A 287 25.94 56.17 2.78
C PRO A 287 25.65 57.03 1.54
N LYS A 288 26.06 58.29 1.67
CA LYS A 288 26.33 59.23 0.57
C LYS A 288 27.43 58.66 -0.32
N ILE A 289 27.28 58.78 -1.64
CA ILE A 289 27.95 59.76 -2.52
C ILE A 289 27.15 59.79 -3.83
#